data_AF-T0C3G5-F1
#
_entry.id   AF-T0C3G5-F1
#
_cell.length_a   1.000
_cell.length_b   1.000
_cell.length_c   1.000
_cell.angle_alpha   90.00
_cell.angle_beta   90.00
_cell.angle_gamma   90.00
#
_symmetry.space_group_name_H-M   'P 1'
#
loop_
_entity.id
_entity.type
_entity.pdbx_description
1 polymer ?
#
loop_
_entity_poly.entity_id
_entity_poly.type
_entity_poly.pdbx_seq_one_letter_code
_entity_poly.pdbx_strand_id
1 'polypeptide(L)'
;MIITKLKMNKLKSFIFLLIAMTALTSCSEVEKKLNTSQSINHTCPIVEKKNNILLDNEKNEQEVVKLISSKSSNSSYRNQILNFTLSQLYFAPHATTLNSHTLLIAKVAGKEFFINSIPQKQNDFAFMNAVSRMAKFYKKPLSIRSRLALIERNVSEYVYASKSLEQYIKDNQAELFKNRALKRLYFRGAQGVRENELFERLSYVKRLNKLTTYAKNHNSIGSYNSNYLFRRGNYSCSFDSKLHDSNMAILKRPKKSYYNTFSHYKDNNNYIIGVTSSLPEVGDSIGDVLLSNFENDNYTALCLSEQNQGRRYLLLMNGITYNAQVLTDLINNFPQVSYAQQYMNTKRSLVLQNPKRTISEIYGETKTEQGTAQYYTPALGNLTILELNNGLSTYKDPRNGQLTCK
;
A
#
# COMPACT_ATOMS: atom_id res chain seq x y z
N MET A 1 19.62 18.90 -72.60
CA MET A 1 18.62 18.57 -71.55
C MET A 1 19.29 17.88 -70.34
N ILE A 2 20.32 18.49 -69.71
CA ILE A 2 21.06 17.90 -68.57
C ILE A 2 21.21 18.90 -67.40
N ILE A 3 20.97 20.19 -67.63
CA ILE A 3 21.20 21.24 -66.62
C ILE A 3 20.04 21.37 -65.59
N THR A 4 18.86 20.80 -65.87
CA THR A 4 17.71 20.85 -64.94
C THR A 4 17.71 19.79 -63.84
N LYS A 5 18.37 18.63 -64.04
CA LYS A 5 18.39 17.53 -63.04
C LYS A 5 19.31 17.79 -61.85
N LEU A 6 20.37 18.58 -62.02
CA LEU A 6 21.34 18.88 -60.95
C LEU A 6 20.81 19.87 -59.90
N LYS A 7 19.87 20.76 -60.26
CA LYS A 7 19.26 21.71 -59.31
C LYS A 7 18.25 21.07 -58.34
N MET A 8 17.51 20.04 -58.79
CA MET A 8 16.51 19.37 -57.93
C MET A 8 17.12 18.54 -56.80
N ASN A 9 18.29 17.91 -57.00
CA ASN A 9 18.93 17.12 -55.95
C ASN A 9 19.52 17.98 -54.84
N LYS A 10 20.05 19.17 -55.16
CA LYS A 10 20.53 20.13 -54.13
C LYS A 10 19.37 20.70 -53.31
N LEU A 11 18.23 20.98 -53.93
CA LEU A 11 17.04 21.48 -53.23
C LEU A 11 16.46 20.42 -52.28
N LYS A 12 16.39 19.15 -52.69
CA LYS A 12 15.96 18.04 -51.83
C LYS A 12 16.90 17.82 -50.64
N SER A 13 18.21 17.88 -50.87
CA SER A 13 19.20 17.75 -49.79
C SER A 13 19.12 18.92 -48.79
N PHE A 14 18.84 20.13 -49.27
CA PHE A 14 18.69 21.31 -48.42
C PHE A 14 17.42 21.25 -47.57
N ILE A 15 16.30 20.80 -48.15
CA ILE A 15 15.04 20.57 -47.42
C ILE A 15 15.21 19.49 -46.36
N PHE A 16 15.91 18.39 -46.66
CA PHE A 16 16.19 17.34 -45.68
C PHE A 16 17.06 17.85 -44.52
N LEU A 17 18.05 18.70 -44.82
CA LEU A 17 18.90 19.32 -43.80
C LEU A 17 18.12 20.31 -42.91
N LEU A 18 17.19 21.07 -43.50
CA LEU A 18 16.32 22.00 -42.77
C LEU A 18 15.36 21.25 -41.84
N ILE A 19 14.73 20.18 -42.32
CA ILE A 19 13.83 19.32 -41.53
C ILE A 19 14.61 18.67 -40.37
N ALA A 20 15.83 18.18 -40.64
CA ALA A 20 16.70 17.62 -39.60
C ALA A 20 17.13 18.67 -38.55
N MET A 21 17.43 19.91 -38.96
CA MET A 21 17.73 20.99 -38.01
C MET A 21 16.50 21.40 -37.18
N THR A 22 15.30 21.44 -37.76
CA THR A 22 14.07 21.74 -37.00
C THR A 22 13.70 20.64 -36.01
N ALA A 23 14.02 19.38 -36.31
CA ALA A 23 13.86 18.27 -35.37
C ALA A 23 14.81 18.40 -34.17
N LEU A 24 16.06 18.83 -34.39
CA LEU A 24 17.06 19.04 -33.34
C LEU A 24 16.71 20.22 -32.41
N THR A 25 16.13 21.31 -32.93
CA THR A 25 15.68 22.44 -32.09
C THR A 25 14.43 22.13 -31.29
N SER A 26 13.55 21.26 -31.80
CA SER A 26 12.31 20.86 -31.10
C SER A 26 12.58 20.02 -29.83
N CYS A 27 13.64 19.21 -29.80
CA CYS A 27 14.05 18.48 -28.59
C CYS A 27 14.57 19.42 -27.48
N SER A 28 15.30 20.48 -27.85
CA SER A 28 15.84 21.48 -26.92
C SER A 28 14.74 22.30 -26.24
N GLU A 29 13.67 22.64 -26.96
CA GLU A 29 12.54 23.41 -26.40
C GLU A 29 11.66 22.58 -25.47
N VAL A 30 11.51 21.28 -25.73
CA VAL A 30 10.81 20.36 -24.82
C VAL A 30 11.63 20.17 -23.52
N GLU A 31 12.95 20.06 -23.63
CA GLU A 31 13.86 19.95 -22.48
C GLU A 31 13.91 21.27 -21.67
N LYS A 32 13.90 22.43 -22.33
CA LYS A 32 13.76 23.74 -21.68
C LYS A 32 12.39 23.92 -21.04
N LYS A 33 11.29 23.49 -21.67
CA LYS A 33 9.95 23.54 -21.09
C LYS A 33 9.82 22.60 -19.88
N LEU A 34 10.42 21.41 -19.92
CA LEU A 34 10.52 20.50 -18.76
C LEU A 34 11.33 21.10 -17.61
N ASN A 35 12.40 21.85 -17.90
CA ASN A 35 13.20 22.53 -16.87
C ASN A 35 12.54 23.80 -16.31
N THR A 36 11.65 24.45 -17.06
CA THR A 36 10.93 25.67 -16.62
C THR A 36 9.56 25.38 -16.02
N SER A 37 8.94 24.23 -16.33
CA SER A 37 7.74 23.77 -15.63
C SER A 37 8.12 22.90 -14.43
N GLN A 38 7.95 23.46 -13.23
CA GLN A 38 7.87 22.79 -11.91
C GLN A 38 9.18 22.52 -11.16
N SER A 39 9.96 23.57 -10.86
CA SER A 39 10.65 23.64 -9.56
C SER A 39 9.77 24.38 -8.57
N ILE A 40 8.73 23.72 -8.04
CA ILE A 40 8.03 24.28 -6.89
C ILE A 40 8.80 23.83 -5.64
N ASN A 41 9.57 24.74 -5.04
CA ASN A 41 10.33 24.47 -3.81
C ASN A 41 9.32 24.31 -2.65
N HIS A 42 8.82 23.09 -2.44
CA HIS A 42 8.01 22.77 -1.27
C HIS A 42 8.82 21.97 -0.27
N THR A 43 9.00 22.54 0.91
CA THR A 43 9.61 21.87 2.05
C THR A 43 8.51 21.23 2.89
N CYS A 44 8.55 19.92 3.09
CA CYS A 44 7.60 19.24 3.97
C CYS A 44 8.36 18.54 5.10
N PRO A 45 8.03 18.81 6.38
CA PRO A 45 8.67 18.11 7.48
C PRO A 45 8.32 16.62 7.42
N ILE A 46 9.30 15.77 7.75
CA ILE A 46 9.03 14.35 8.01
C ILE A 46 8.32 14.28 9.37
N VAL A 47 7.03 13.94 9.36
CA VAL A 47 6.24 13.82 10.58
C VAL A 47 6.44 12.43 11.19
N GLU A 48 7.03 12.39 12.38
CA GLU A 48 7.03 11.20 13.24
C GLU A 48 5.75 11.17 14.06
N LYS A 49 5.01 10.05 13.99
CA LYS A 49 3.89 9.79 14.89
C LYS A 49 4.24 8.64 15.84
N LYS A 50 4.27 8.93 17.14
CA LYS A 50 4.41 7.92 18.20
C LYS A 50 3.03 7.48 18.67
N ASN A 51 2.60 6.31 18.25
CA ASN A 51 1.37 5.69 18.73
C ASN A 51 1.51 4.17 18.70
N ASN A 52 1.06 3.51 19.76
CA ASN A 52 1.03 2.06 19.86
C ASN A 52 -0.03 1.42 18.96
N ILE A 53 -0.99 2.20 18.45
CA ILE A 53 -1.97 1.75 17.46
C ILE A 53 -1.76 2.55 16.17
N LEU A 54 -1.72 1.84 15.04
CA LEU A 54 -1.74 2.44 13.71
C LEU A 54 -3.01 1.97 13.00
N LEU A 55 -3.78 2.95 12.49
CA LEU A 55 -4.98 2.76 11.70
C LEU A 55 -4.97 3.71 10.49
N ASP A 56 -5.75 3.38 9.47
CA ASP A 56 -5.96 4.25 8.32
C ASP A 56 -6.72 5.55 8.69
N ASN A 57 -7.61 5.47 9.69
CA ASN A 57 -8.20 6.64 10.37
C ASN A 57 -8.06 6.52 11.90
N GLU A 58 -7.33 7.44 12.51
CA GLU A 58 -7.05 7.52 13.95
C GLU A 58 -8.32 7.75 14.80
N LYS A 59 -9.39 8.35 14.25
CA LYS A 59 -10.68 8.50 14.97
C LYS A 59 -11.36 7.18 15.31
N ASN A 60 -10.98 6.08 14.63
CA ASN A 60 -11.47 4.74 14.96
C ASN A 60 -10.70 4.06 16.09
N GLU A 61 -9.68 4.70 16.68
CA GLU A 61 -8.86 4.10 17.73
C GLU A 61 -9.68 3.67 18.96
N GLN A 62 -10.68 4.46 19.36
CA GLN A 62 -11.55 4.12 20.48
C GLN A 62 -12.32 2.81 20.25
N GLU A 63 -12.77 2.53 19.02
CA GLU A 63 -13.44 1.28 18.67
C GLU A 63 -12.49 0.08 18.75
N VAL A 64 -11.23 0.28 18.36
CA VAL A 64 -10.17 -0.73 18.50
C VAL A 64 -9.81 -0.99 19.96
N VAL A 65 -9.73 0.06 20.78
CA VAL A 65 -9.45 -0.07 22.22
C VAL A 65 -10.56 -0.87 22.89
N LYS A 66 -11.84 -0.69 22.54
CA LYS A 66 -12.95 -1.54 23.04
C LYS A 66 -12.73 -3.01 22.70
N LEU A 67 -12.29 -3.33 21.47
CA LEU A 67 -11.99 -4.71 21.06
C LEU A 67 -10.85 -5.34 21.86
N ILE A 68 -9.77 -4.57 22.07
CA ILE A 68 -8.55 -5.04 22.76
C ILE A 68 -8.79 -5.17 24.28
N SER A 69 -9.59 -4.28 24.86
CA SER A 69 -9.86 -4.20 26.31
C SER A 69 -11.04 -5.03 26.81
N SER A 70 -11.87 -5.59 25.91
CA SER A 70 -13.05 -6.39 26.28
C SER A 70 -12.69 -7.55 27.24
N LYS A 71 -13.18 -7.47 28.49
CA LYS A 71 -12.77 -8.34 29.62
C LYS A 71 -13.21 -9.82 29.51
N SER A 72 -13.90 -10.27 28.47
CA SER A 72 -14.41 -11.65 28.37
C SER A 72 -13.45 -12.57 27.58
N SER A 73 -12.70 -13.46 28.25
CA SER A 73 -11.84 -14.52 27.62
C SER A 73 -10.80 -14.06 26.56
N ASN A 74 -10.70 -12.75 26.32
CA ASN A 74 -9.89 -12.07 25.30
C ASN A 74 -8.61 -11.44 25.88
N SER A 75 -8.30 -11.63 27.16
CA SER A 75 -7.17 -10.99 27.85
C SER A 75 -5.80 -11.36 27.24
N SER A 76 -5.69 -12.55 26.62
CA SER A 76 -4.43 -12.96 26.00
C SER A 76 -4.20 -12.20 24.68
N TYR A 77 -3.02 -11.61 24.53
CA TYR A 77 -2.63 -10.80 23.38
C TYR A 77 -2.89 -11.48 22.01
N ARG A 78 -2.68 -12.81 21.91
CA ARG A 78 -3.06 -13.60 20.71
C ARG A 78 -4.52 -13.43 20.26
N ASN A 79 -5.47 -13.27 21.19
CA ASN A 79 -6.88 -13.06 20.86
C ASN A 79 -7.12 -11.62 20.40
N GLN A 80 -6.47 -10.66 21.06
CA GLN A 80 -6.53 -9.24 20.70
C GLN A 80 -6.05 -9.03 19.26
N ILE A 81 -4.90 -9.60 18.87
CA ILE A 81 -4.38 -9.43 17.51
C ILE A 81 -5.26 -10.10 16.44
N LEU A 82 -5.90 -11.23 16.75
CA LEU A 82 -6.82 -11.89 15.81
C LEU A 82 -8.08 -11.04 15.58
N ASN A 83 -8.65 -10.50 16.67
CA ASN A 83 -9.83 -9.64 16.58
C ASN A 83 -9.48 -8.30 15.90
N PHE A 84 -8.33 -7.71 16.24
CA PHE A 84 -7.82 -6.48 15.64
C PHE A 84 -7.53 -6.63 14.15
N THR A 85 -6.98 -7.77 13.73
CA THR A 85 -6.75 -8.05 12.30
C THR A 85 -8.08 -8.17 11.57
N LEU A 86 -9.02 -8.98 12.07
CA LEU A 86 -10.34 -9.14 11.47
C LEU A 86 -11.14 -7.84 11.47
N SER A 87 -10.94 -6.94 12.44
CA SER A 87 -11.68 -5.67 12.48
C SER A 87 -11.30 -4.71 11.33
N GLN A 88 -10.17 -4.95 10.66
CA GLN A 88 -9.77 -4.14 9.50
C GLN A 88 -10.75 -4.26 8.32
N LEU A 89 -11.49 -5.37 8.22
CA LEU A 89 -12.59 -5.53 7.24
C LEU A 89 -13.69 -4.46 7.38
N TYR A 90 -13.83 -3.85 8.56
CA TYR A 90 -14.83 -2.81 8.84
C TYR A 90 -14.23 -1.40 8.73
N PHE A 91 -12.97 -1.22 9.15
CA PHE A 91 -12.33 0.11 9.17
C PHE A 91 -11.76 0.55 7.82
N ALA A 92 -11.37 -0.38 6.95
CA ALA A 92 -10.82 -0.08 5.63
C ALA A 92 -11.38 -1.04 4.56
N PRO A 93 -12.71 -1.07 4.34
CA PRO A 93 -13.37 -2.07 3.50
C PRO A 93 -12.97 -2.01 2.02
N HIS A 94 -12.38 -0.91 1.56
CA HIS A 94 -11.86 -0.74 0.20
C HIS A 94 -10.48 -1.39 -0.01
N ALA A 95 -9.66 -1.44 1.05
CA ALA A 95 -8.29 -1.98 1.01
C ALA A 95 -8.17 -3.37 1.66
N THR A 96 -8.97 -3.63 2.69
CA THR A 96 -9.06 -4.92 3.41
C THR A 96 -10.36 -5.62 3.00
N THR A 97 -10.29 -6.44 1.96
CA THR A 97 -11.39 -7.31 1.52
C THR A 97 -11.12 -8.76 1.93
N LEU A 98 -12.07 -9.67 1.73
CA LEU A 98 -11.88 -11.09 2.06
C LEU A 98 -10.74 -11.75 1.25
N ASN A 99 -10.48 -11.21 0.07
CA ASN A 99 -9.51 -11.70 -0.90
C ASN A 99 -8.34 -10.74 -1.12
N SER A 100 -8.14 -9.74 -0.26
CA SER A 100 -7.01 -8.82 -0.40
C SER A 100 -5.68 -9.55 -0.19
N HIS A 101 -4.66 -9.12 -0.93
CA HIS A 101 -3.29 -9.52 -0.61
C HIS A 101 -2.97 -9.05 0.80
N THR A 102 -2.40 -9.94 1.60
CA THR A 102 -2.26 -9.75 3.05
C THR A 102 -0.87 -10.17 3.52
N LEU A 103 -0.13 -9.20 4.05
CA LEU A 103 1.12 -9.40 4.77
C LEU A 103 0.87 -9.23 6.26
N LEU A 104 1.21 -10.22 7.08
CA LEU A 104 1.16 -10.11 8.55
C LEU A 104 2.52 -10.45 9.14
N ILE A 105 2.96 -9.63 10.07
CA ILE A 105 4.07 -9.90 10.98
C ILE A 105 3.51 -9.76 12.38
N ALA A 106 3.62 -10.79 13.20
CA ALA A 106 3.19 -10.74 14.58
C ALA A 106 4.22 -11.39 15.48
N LYS A 107 4.35 -10.88 16.71
CA LYS A 107 5.07 -11.52 17.79
C LYS A 107 4.13 -11.63 18.97
N VAL A 108 4.00 -12.82 19.54
CA VAL A 108 3.19 -13.05 20.73
C VAL A 108 3.99 -13.85 21.73
N ALA A 109 4.20 -13.29 22.92
CA ALA A 109 5.02 -13.89 23.97
C ALA A 109 6.38 -14.38 23.42
N GLY A 110 7.03 -13.56 22.60
CA GLY A 110 8.34 -13.87 22.01
C GLY A 110 8.32 -14.68 20.72
N LYS A 111 7.22 -15.38 20.40
CA LYS A 111 7.11 -16.22 19.21
C LYS A 111 6.72 -15.38 17.99
N GLU A 112 7.58 -15.35 16.97
CA GLU A 112 7.35 -14.60 15.73
C GLU A 112 6.54 -15.41 14.70
N PHE A 113 5.69 -14.71 13.95
CA PHE A 113 4.87 -15.21 12.86
C PHE A 113 5.00 -14.26 11.67
N PHE A 114 5.20 -14.82 10.49
CA PHE A 114 5.13 -14.09 9.23
C PHE A 114 4.27 -14.86 8.23
N ILE A 115 3.47 -14.12 7.46
CA ILE A 115 2.82 -14.65 6.26
C ILE A 115 2.64 -13.56 5.21
N ASN A 116 2.83 -13.95 3.97
CA ASN A 116 2.40 -13.28 2.76
C ASN A 116 1.34 -14.17 2.07
N SER A 117 0.09 -13.73 2.05
CA SER A 117 -1.04 -14.43 1.42
C SER A 117 -1.53 -13.63 0.22
N ILE A 118 -1.34 -14.19 -0.98
CA ILE A 118 -1.66 -13.57 -2.27
C ILE A 118 -2.87 -14.31 -2.88
N PRO A 119 -3.95 -13.61 -3.27
CA PRO A 119 -5.06 -14.24 -4.00
C PRO A 119 -4.60 -14.70 -5.39
N GLN A 120 -4.96 -15.90 -5.81
CA GLN A 120 -4.71 -16.39 -7.17
C GLN A 120 -5.95 -16.30 -8.06
N LYS A 121 -7.12 -16.18 -7.44
CA LYS A 121 -8.43 -16.03 -8.05
C LYS A 121 -9.25 -15.03 -7.25
N GLN A 122 -10.24 -14.42 -7.89
CA GLN A 122 -11.12 -13.43 -7.26
C GLN A 122 -11.86 -13.97 -6.03
N ASN A 123 -12.25 -15.23 -6.07
CA ASN A 123 -12.99 -15.90 -5.00
C ASN A 123 -12.10 -16.50 -3.90
N ASP A 124 -10.77 -16.32 -3.97
CA ASP A 124 -9.84 -16.79 -2.94
C ASP A 124 -9.91 -15.94 -1.69
N PHE A 125 -10.10 -16.55 -0.52
CA PHE A 125 -10.14 -15.78 0.72
C PHE A 125 -8.75 -15.60 1.34
N ALA A 126 -7.84 -14.95 0.60
CA ALA A 126 -6.43 -14.76 0.97
C ALA A 126 -6.26 -14.11 2.36
N PHE A 127 -7.03 -13.06 2.66
CA PHE A 127 -7.01 -12.41 3.97
C PHE A 127 -7.47 -13.37 5.08
N MET A 128 -8.57 -14.10 4.85
CA MET A 128 -9.09 -15.07 5.82
C MET A 128 -8.12 -16.23 6.04
N ASN A 129 -7.42 -16.67 4.99
CA ASN A 129 -6.38 -17.68 5.07
C ASN A 129 -5.20 -17.22 5.92
N ALA A 130 -4.78 -15.95 5.79
CA ALA A 130 -3.73 -15.37 6.63
C ALA A 130 -4.13 -15.37 8.11
N VAL A 131 -5.35 -14.90 8.42
CA VAL A 131 -5.89 -14.91 9.79
C VAL A 131 -6.01 -16.34 10.34
N SER A 132 -6.50 -17.28 9.53
CA SER A 132 -6.64 -18.69 9.92
C SER A 132 -5.29 -19.35 10.22
N ARG A 133 -4.27 -19.09 9.38
CA ARG A 133 -2.90 -19.58 9.60
C ARG A 133 -2.28 -18.96 10.86
N MET A 134 -2.47 -17.66 11.10
CA MET A 134 -2.04 -17.02 12.34
C MET A 134 -2.70 -17.65 13.57
N ALA A 135 -4.02 -17.87 13.50
CA ALA A 135 -4.78 -18.51 14.57
C ALA A 135 -4.29 -19.94 14.88
N LYS A 136 -4.03 -20.73 13.83
CA LYS A 136 -3.43 -22.08 13.97
C LYS A 136 -2.03 -22.04 14.57
N PHE A 137 -1.17 -21.14 14.10
CA PHE A 137 0.20 -20.98 14.58
C PHE A 137 0.28 -20.69 16.09
N TYR A 138 -0.65 -19.88 16.60
CA TYR A 138 -0.78 -19.55 18.03
C TYR A 138 -1.73 -20.49 18.80
N LYS A 139 -2.09 -21.65 18.23
CA LYS A 139 -2.92 -22.71 18.83
C LYS A 139 -4.30 -22.20 19.31
N LYS A 140 -4.99 -21.41 18.50
CA LYS A 140 -6.33 -20.86 18.80
C LYS A 140 -7.34 -21.03 17.67
N PRO A 141 -7.95 -22.23 17.53
CA PRO A 141 -8.97 -22.49 16.52
C PRO A 141 -10.34 -22.00 16.99
N LEU A 142 -10.53 -20.70 17.21
CA LEU A 142 -11.89 -20.16 17.30
C LEU A 142 -12.45 -19.98 15.89
N SER A 143 -13.72 -20.33 15.71
CA SER A 143 -14.40 -20.13 14.43
C SER A 143 -14.35 -18.66 14.02
N ILE A 144 -14.12 -18.39 12.74
CA ILE A 144 -14.18 -17.04 12.19
C ILE A 144 -15.54 -16.38 12.51
N ARG A 145 -16.63 -17.14 12.41
CA ARG A 145 -17.99 -16.65 12.70
C ARG A 145 -18.11 -16.08 14.11
N SER A 146 -17.63 -16.79 15.12
CA SER A 146 -17.72 -16.34 16.52
C SER A 146 -16.85 -15.10 16.77
N ARG A 147 -15.68 -15.01 16.13
CA ARG A 147 -14.83 -13.80 16.19
C ARG A 147 -15.48 -12.59 15.51
N LEU A 148 -16.04 -12.76 14.31
CA LEU A 148 -16.77 -11.70 13.64
C LEU A 148 -17.96 -11.23 14.49
N ALA A 149 -18.74 -12.14 15.07
CA ALA A 149 -19.84 -11.79 15.97
C ALA A 149 -19.39 -11.02 17.22
N LEU A 150 -18.24 -11.38 17.80
CA LEU A 150 -17.65 -10.64 18.90
C LEU A 150 -17.22 -9.23 18.46
N ILE A 151 -16.63 -9.09 17.27
CA ILE A 151 -16.22 -7.79 16.75
C ILE A 151 -17.44 -6.90 16.51
N GLU A 152 -18.46 -7.41 15.82
CA GLU A 152 -19.68 -6.67 15.53
C GLU A 152 -20.51 -6.32 16.78
N ARG A 153 -20.28 -6.97 17.93
CA ARG A 153 -20.88 -6.57 19.22
C ARG A 153 -20.16 -5.43 19.90
N ASN A 154 -18.87 -5.25 19.64
CA ASN A 154 -18.02 -4.28 20.33
C ASN A 154 -17.65 -3.06 19.47
N VAL A 155 -17.77 -3.18 18.14
CA VAL A 155 -17.59 -2.07 17.19
C VAL A 155 -18.94 -1.47 16.84
N SER A 156 -19.02 -0.15 16.96
CA SER A 156 -20.17 0.68 16.58
C SER A 156 -20.66 0.35 15.16
N GLU A 157 -21.97 0.42 14.92
CA GLU A 157 -22.54 0.20 13.58
C GLU A 157 -22.02 1.21 12.54
N TYR A 158 -21.63 2.40 13.00
CA TYR A 158 -21.04 3.43 12.17
C TYR A 158 -19.57 3.64 12.58
N VAL A 159 -18.69 3.75 11.58
CA VAL A 159 -17.26 3.98 11.78
C VAL A 159 -16.78 5.13 10.91
N TYR A 160 -15.67 5.77 11.27
CA TYR A 160 -15.14 6.92 10.54
C TYR A 160 -14.44 6.50 9.26
N ALA A 161 -14.77 7.15 8.15
CA ALA A 161 -14.13 6.95 6.85
C ALA A 161 -12.71 7.52 6.84
N SER A 162 -11.76 6.79 6.28
CA SER A 162 -10.39 7.27 6.08
C SER A 162 -10.28 8.11 4.81
N LYS A 163 -9.17 8.86 4.70
CA LYS A 163 -8.81 9.57 3.46
C LYS A 163 -8.68 8.63 2.26
N SER A 164 -8.12 7.43 2.49
CA SER A 164 -7.97 6.40 1.47
C SER A 164 -9.34 5.90 0.98
N LEU A 165 -10.31 5.73 1.89
CA LEU A 165 -11.68 5.36 1.54
C LEU A 165 -12.40 6.47 0.77
N GLU A 166 -12.27 7.74 1.19
CA GLU A 166 -12.82 8.87 0.43
C GLU A 166 -12.27 8.89 -1.00
N GLN A 167 -10.96 8.67 -1.16
CA GLN A 167 -10.35 8.62 -2.49
C GLN A 167 -10.89 7.45 -3.32
N TYR A 168 -11.06 6.26 -2.72
CA TYR A 168 -11.71 5.13 -3.40
C TYR A 168 -13.12 5.47 -3.90
N ILE A 169 -13.93 6.12 -3.06
CA ILE A 169 -15.29 6.50 -3.40
C ILE A 169 -15.30 7.51 -4.57
N LYS A 170 -14.37 8.48 -4.57
CA LYS A 170 -14.21 9.44 -5.66
C LYS A 170 -13.81 8.76 -6.97
N ASP A 171 -12.82 7.88 -6.91
CA ASP A 171 -12.31 7.19 -8.10
C ASP A 171 -13.37 6.27 -8.74
N ASN A 172 -14.27 5.69 -7.95
CA ASN A 172 -15.26 4.70 -8.39
C ASN A 172 -16.71 5.19 -8.27
N GLN A 173 -16.90 6.53 -8.23
CA GLN A 173 -18.19 7.14 -7.89
C GLN A 173 -19.33 6.62 -8.76
N ALA A 174 -19.14 6.58 -10.08
CA ALA A 174 -20.18 6.17 -11.02
C ALA A 174 -20.62 4.71 -10.83
N GLU A 175 -19.68 3.80 -10.58
CA GLU A 175 -19.98 2.37 -10.40
C GLU A 175 -20.64 2.10 -9.06
N LEU A 176 -20.10 2.69 -7.99
CA LEU A 176 -20.67 2.58 -6.64
C LEU A 176 -22.09 3.13 -6.58
N PHE A 177 -22.37 4.22 -7.31
CA PHE A 177 -23.70 4.82 -7.34
C PHE A 177 -24.73 3.95 -8.08
N LYS A 178 -24.31 3.17 -9.08
CA LYS A 178 -25.17 2.23 -9.80
C LYS A 178 -25.56 1.02 -8.95
N ASN A 179 -24.68 0.54 -8.07
CA ASN A 179 -24.98 -0.56 -7.16
C ASN A 179 -25.78 -0.06 -5.95
N ARG A 180 -27.07 -0.45 -5.85
CA ARG A 180 -27.97 0.00 -4.77
C ARG A 180 -27.44 -0.28 -3.36
N ALA A 181 -26.78 -1.42 -3.15
CA ALA A 181 -26.31 -1.82 -1.84
C ALA A 181 -25.07 -1.02 -1.42
N LEU A 182 -24.11 -0.85 -2.34
CA LEU A 182 -22.90 -0.04 -2.10
C LEU A 182 -23.22 1.46 -2.02
N LYS A 183 -24.19 1.94 -2.82
CA LYS A 183 -24.69 3.31 -2.73
C LYS A 183 -25.18 3.65 -1.32
N ARG A 184 -25.94 2.75 -0.69
CA ARG A 184 -26.44 2.96 0.68
C ARG A 184 -25.30 3.13 1.69
N LEU A 185 -24.19 2.42 1.50
CA LEU A 185 -23.06 2.44 2.44
C LEU A 185 -22.16 3.66 2.24
N TYR A 186 -21.88 4.02 0.99
CA TYR A 186 -20.85 5.01 0.66
C TYR A 186 -21.37 6.39 0.27
N PHE A 187 -22.69 6.58 0.16
CA PHE A 187 -23.29 7.85 -0.26
C PHE A 187 -24.37 8.35 0.70
N ARG A 188 -24.39 9.67 0.87
CA ARG A 188 -25.47 10.44 1.49
C ARG A 188 -26.13 11.26 0.39
N GLY A 189 -27.25 10.76 -0.13
CA GLY A 189 -27.86 11.31 -1.34
C GLY A 189 -26.96 11.13 -2.56
N ALA A 190 -26.46 12.23 -3.13
CA ALA A 190 -25.54 12.24 -4.28
C ALA A 190 -24.07 12.37 -3.89
N GLN A 191 -23.76 12.63 -2.61
CA GLN A 191 -22.41 12.90 -2.14
C GLN A 191 -21.79 11.65 -1.52
N GLY A 192 -20.56 11.32 -1.93
CA GLY A 192 -19.78 10.27 -1.30
C GLY A 192 -19.31 10.66 0.09
N VAL A 193 -19.22 9.70 1.00
CA VAL A 193 -18.68 9.89 2.36
C VAL A 193 -17.25 10.41 2.31
N ARG A 194 -16.94 11.42 3.12
CA ARG A 194 -15.62 12.07 3.20
C ARG A 194 -14.81 11.59 4.41
N GLU A 195 -13.51 11.89 4.41
CA GLU A 195 -12.64 11.63 5.56
C GLU A 195 -13.28 12.17 6.85
N ASN A 196 -13.25 11.36 7.91
CA ASN A 196 -13.81 11.66 9.22
C ASN A 196 -15.35 11.78 9.29
N GLU A 197 -16.07 11.48 8.21
CA GLU A 197 -17.50 11.24 8.29
C GLU A 197 -17.79 9.78 8.67
N LEU A 198 -18.93 9.56 9.33
CA LEU A 198 -19.41 8.23 9.70
C LEU A 198 -20.08 7.53 8.51
N PHE A 199 -19.76 6.26 8.29
CA PHE A 199 -20.48 5.38 7.36
C PHE A 199 -20.90 4.08 8.03
N GLU A 200 -21.97 3.46 7.54
CA GLU A 200 -22.46 2.18 8.04
C GLU A 200 -21.46 1.07 7.72
N ARG A 201 -21.00 0.34 8.74
CA ARG A 201 -20.08 -0.78 8.53
C ARG A 201 -20.81 -1.98 7.94
N LEU A 202 -20.12 -2.72 7.08
CA LEU A 202 -20.60 -4.00 6.57
C LEU A 202 -20.80 -5.01 7.71
N SER A 203 -21.91 -5.76 7.71
CA SER A 203 -22.07 -6.91 8.63
C SER A 203 -21.68 -8.20 7.93
N TYR A 204 -20.45 -8.66 8.18
CA TYR A 204 -19.91 -9.91 7.64
C TYR A 204 -20.59 -11.13 8.27
N VAL A 205 -21.06 -11.03 9.53
CA VAL A 205 -21.80 -12.11 10.19
C VAL A 205 -23.09 -12.43 9.44
N LYS A 206 -23.87 -11.42 9.05
CA LYS A 206 -25.10 -11.59 8.27
C LYS A 206 -24.84 -12.19 6.88
N ARG A 207 -23.65 -11.97 6.32
CA ARG A 207 -23.28 -12.35 4.95
C ARG A 207 -22.48 -13.64 4.86
N LEU A 208 -22.02 -14.17 6.00
CA LEU A 208 -21.09 -15.29 6.05
C LEU A 208 -21.60 -16.53 5.31
N ASN A 209 -22.89 -16.86 5.41
CA ASN A 209 -23.47 -17.99 4.70
C ASN A 209 -23.37 -17.81 3.19
N LYS A 210 -23.77 -16.65 2.66
CA LYS A 210 -23.69 -16.31 1.23
C LYS A 210 -22.23 -16.37 0.74
N LEU A 211 -21.31 -15.79 1.51
CA LEU A 211 -19.87 -15.80 1.20
C LEU A 211 -19.28 -17.21 1.19
N THR A 212 -19.67 -18.05 2.15
CA THR A 212 -19.20 -19.43 2.26
C THR A 212 -19.73 -20.28 1.10
N THR A 213 -21.00 -20.14 0.74
CA THR A 213 -21.58 -20.83 -0.42
C THR A 213 -20.91 -20.39 -1.71
N TYR A 214 -20.68 -19.08 -1.88
CA TYR A 214 -19.97 -18.55 -3.04
C TYR A 214 -18.57 -19.15 -3.17
N ALA A 215 -17.78 -19.19 -2.09
CA ALA A 215 -16.45 -19.79 -2.10
C ALA A 215 -16.47 -21.28 -2.49
N LYS A 216 -17.38 -22.06 -1.89
CA LYS A 216 -17.53 -23.50 -2.21
C LYS A 216 -17.85 -23.74 -3.68
N ASN A 217 -18.79 -22.98 -4.24
CA ASN A 217 -19.25 -23.19 -5.62
C ASN A 217 -18.19 -22.87 -6.68
N HIS A 218 -17.19 -22.05 -6.34
CA HIS A 218 -16.16 -21.61 -7.27
C HIS A 218 -14.80 -22.28 -7.02
N ASN A 219 -14.75 -23.36 -6.24
CA ASN A 219 -13.53 -24.12 -5.92
C ASN A 219 -12.35 -23.21 -5.47
N SER A 220 -12.61 -22.20 -4.63
CA SER A 220 -11.54 -21.33 -4.08
C SER A 220 -10.75 -22.03 -2.99
N ILE A 221 -9.84 -22.90 -3.40
CA ILE A 221 -8.86 -23.53 -2.52
C ILE A 221 -7.47 -23.27 -3.10
N GLY A 222 -6.99 -22.03 -2.97
CA GLY A 222 -5.58 -21.74 -3.26
C GLY A 222 -5.24 -20.26 -3.22
N SER A 223 -5.04 -19.68 -2.02
CA SER A 223 -4.15 -18.51 -1.97
C SER A 223 -2.70 -18.99 -2.00
N TYR A 224 -1.84 -18.28 -2.73
CA TYR A 224 -0.40 -18.48 -2.59
C TYR A 224 0.01 -17.95 -1.22
N ASN A 225 0.62 -18.81 -0.40
CA ASN A 225 1.03 -18.46 0.96
C ASN A 225 2.54 -18.67 1.09
N SER A 226 3.28 -17.59 1.30
CA SER A 226 4.68 -17.67 1.76
C SER A 226 4.74 -17.34 3.24
N ASN A 227 5.44 -18.16 4.02
CA ASN A 227 5.74 -17.91 5.43
C ASN A 227 7.25 -17.64 5.64
N TYR A 228 7.96 -17.30 4.58
CA TYR A 228 9.40 -17.05 4.59
C TYR A 228 9.72 -15.65 4.06
N LEU A 229 10.73 -15.02 4.65
CA LEU A 229 11.29 -13.74 4.23
C LEU A 229 12.65 -13.97 3.58
N PHE A 230 12.86 -13.40 2.40
CA PHE A 230 14.12 -13.48 1.67
C PHE A 230 15.17 -12.58 2.31
N ARG A 231 16.31 -13.14 2.68
CA ARG A 231 17.39 -12.38 3.32
C ARG A 231 18.28 -11.70 2.28
N ARG A 232 18.63 -10.44 2.54
CA ARG A 232 19.59 -9.63 1.78
C ARG A 232 20.36 -8.71 2.71
N GLY A 233 21.63 -9.02 2.98
CA GLY A 233 22.41 -8.30 3.98
C GLY A 233 21.68 -8.30 5.33
N ASN A 234 21.49 -7.11 5.90
CA ASN A 234 20.78 -6.88 7.16
C ASN A 234 19.27 -6.71 7.01
N TYR A 235 18.69 -7.15 5.89
CA TYR A 235 17.25 -7.07 5.62
C TYR A 235 16.65 -8.44 5.35
N SER A 236 15.39 -8.59 5.73
CA SER A 236 14.54 -9.74 5.41
C SER A 236 13.26 -9.23 4.73
N CYS A 237 13.04 -9.59 3.47
CA CYS A 237 11.99 -9.00 2.62
C CYS A 237 10.91 -10.01 2.20
N SER A 238 9.71 -9.51 1.88
CA SER A 238 8.57 -10.32 1.41
C SER A 238 8.69 -10.82 -0.03
N PHE A 239 9.76 -10.42 -0.73
CA PHE A 239 10.06 -10.71 -2.14
C PHE A 239 11.56 -11.02 -2.29
N ASP A 240 11.92 -11.75 -3.34
CA ASP A 240 13.33 -12.02 -3.63
C ASP A 240 13.98 -10.82 -4.31
N SER A 241 14.71 -10.03 -3.52
CA SER A 241 15.44 -8.86 -4.00
C SER A 241 16.42 -9.17 -5.15
N LYS A 242 16.94 -10.40 -5.28
CA LYS A 242 17.84 -10.75 -6.39
C LYS A 242 17.11 -10.72 -7.74
N LEU A 243 15.82 -11.08 -7.76
CA LEU A 243 15.00 -10.99 -8.97
C LEU A 243 14.76 -9.53 -9.37
N HIS A 244 14.67 -8.63 -8.39
CA HIS A 244 14.39 -7.21 -8.62
C HIS A 244 15.66 -6.35 -8.80
N ASP A 245 16.84 -6.87 -8.46
CA ASP A 245 18.14 -6.27 -8.85
C ASP A 245 18.41 -6.38 -10.34
N SER A 246 17.83 -7.38 -11.02
CA SER A 246 18.13 -7.71 -12.42
C SER A 246 17.75 -6.61 -13.42
N ASN A 247 17.31 -5.45 -12.93
CA ASN A 247 16.77 -4.32 -13.67
C ASN A 247 15.59 -4.71 -14.57
N MET A 248 14.99 -5.89 -14.43
CA MET A 248 13.95 -6.39 -15.31
C MET A 248 12.56 -5.88 -14.86
N ALA A 249 12.05 -4.85 -15.53
CA ALA A 249 10.68 -4.37 -15.35
C ALA A 249 9.81 -4.82 -16.52
N ILE A 250 8.81 -5.67 -16.25
CA ILE A 250 7.74 -5.96 -17.20
C ILE A 250 6.76 -4.79 -17.14
N LEU A 251 6.64 -4.03 -18.23
CA LEU A 251 5.69 -2.93 -18.36
C LEU A 251 4.26 -3.48 -18.29
N LYS A 252 3.64 -3.37 -17.11
CA LYS A 252 2.21 -3.63 -16.92
C LYS A 252 1.44 -2.31 -16.88
N ARG A 253 0.19 -2.33 -17.35
CA ARG A 253 -0.71 -1.18 -17.19
C ARG A 253 -0.98 -0.99 -15.70
N PRO A 254 -0.62 0.14 -15.10
CA PRO A 254 -0.81 0.33 -13.66
C PRO A 254 -2.31 0.43 -13.38
N LYS A 255 -2.83 -0.47 -12.54
CA LYS A 255 -4.15 -0.33 -11.93
C LYS A 255 -3.97 0.28 -10.53
N LYS A 256 -4.81 1.23 -10.12
CA LYS A 256 -4.65 1.89 -8.81
C LYS A 256 -5.11 0.96 -7.67
N SER A 257 -4.17 0.40 -6.93
CA SER A 257 -4.47 -0.41 -5.74
C SER A 257 -4.65 0.46 -4.51
N TYR A 258 -5.60 0.11 -3.64
CA TYR A 258 -5.74 0.68 -2.31
C TYR A 258 -5.07 -0.22 -1.30
N TYR A 259 -4.48 0.37 -0.26
CA TYR A 259 -3.76 -0.35 0.77
C TYR A 259 -4.16 0.15 2.16
N ASN A 260 -4.05 -0.73 3.15
CA ASN A 260 -4.28 -0.43 4.55
C ASN A 260 -3.13 -1.02 5.36
N THR A 261 -2.38 -0.14 6.03
CA THR A 261 -1.34 -0.52 7.00
C THR A 261 -1.90 -0.30 8.40
N PHE A 262 -1.88 -1.35 9.21
CA PHE A 262 -2.38 -1.32 10.57
C PHE A 262 -1.39 -1.99 11.52
N SER A 263 -1.34 -1.51 12.76
CA SER A 263 -0.43 -2.05 13.77
C SER A 263 -1.02 -1.92 15.15
N HIS A 264 -0.67 -2.86 16.02
CA HIS A 264 -0.86 -2.74 17.45
C HIS A 264 0.41 -3.22 18.14
N TYR A 265 1.11 -2.32 18.80
CA TYR A 265 2.33 -2.56 19.55
C TYR A 265 2.02 -2.47 21.04
N LYS A 266 2.20 -3.58 21.76
CA LYS A 266 2.08 -3.61 23.22
C LYS A 266 3.46 -3.54 23.87
N ASP A 267 4.38 -4.37 23.40
CA ASP A 267 5.77 -4.44 23.86
C ASP A 267 6.64 -5.21 22.84
N ASN A 268 7.95 -5.30 23.10
CA ASN A 268 8.93 -5.97 22.23
C ASN A 268 8.64 -7.47 21.97
N ASN A 269 7.78 -8.10 22.78
CA ASN A 269 7.39 -9.50 22.66
C ASN A 269 5.93 -9.67 22.20
N ASN A 270 5.19 -8.57 22.06
CA ASN A 270 3.77 -8.52 21.75
C ASN A 270 3.49 -7.36 20.81
N TYR A 271 3.53 -7.65 19.50
CA TYR A 271 3.12 -6.70 18.48
C TYR A 271 2.46 -7.43 17.29
N ILE A 272 1.66 -6.70 16.51
CA ILE A 272 1.22 -7.12 15.18
C ILE A 272 1.30 -5.93 14.25
N ILE A 273 1.83 -6.19 13.05
CA ILE A 273 1.86 -5.25 11.93
C ILE A 273 1.25 -5.99 10.76
N GLY A 274 0.24 -5.40 10.14
CA GLY A 274 -0.42 -5.94 8.96
C GLY A 274 -0.47 -4.91 7.85
N VAL A 275 -0.31 -5.40 6.63
CA VAL A 275 -0.62 -4.63 5.44
C VAL A 275 -1.54 -5.44 4.55
N THR A 276 -2.61 -4.80 4.09
CA THR A 276 -3.45 -5.34 3.03
C THR A 276 -3.41 -4.44 1.83
N SER A 277 -3.56 -5.03 0.65
CA SER A 277 -3.71 -4.31 -0.61
C SER A 277 -4.79 -4.97 -1.46
N SER A 278 -5.68 -4.16 -2.01
CA SER A 278 -6.82 -4.59 -2.82
C SER A 278 -6.97 -3.68 -4.02
N LEU A 279 -7.44 -4.27 -5.11
CA LEU A 279 -7.94 -3.57 -6.28
C LEU A 279 -9.43 -3.91 -6.39
N PRO A 280 -10.30 -3.31 -5.56
CA PRO A 280 -11.71 -3.66 -5.51
C PRO A 280 -12.41 -3.32 -6.82
N GLU A 281 -13.13 -4.30 -7.38
CA GLU A 281 -13.97 -4.11 -8.57
C GLU A 281 -15.44 -4.17 -8.18
N VAL A 282 -16.19 -3.11 -8.49
CA VAL A 282 -17.59 -2.97 -8.05
C VAL A 282 -18.48 -4.02 -8.70
N GLY A 283 -18.21 -4.35 -9.97
CA GLY A 283 -18.95 -5.36 -10.75
C GLY A 283 -18.91 -6.75 -10.12
N ASP A 284 -17.81 -7.08 -9.42
CA ASP A 284 -17.58 -8.40 -8.85
C ASP A 284 -17.88 -8.47 -7.34
N SER A 285 -18.56 -7.45 -6.82
CA SER A 285 -19.02 -7.44 -5.44
C SER A 285 -20.11 -8.49 -5.18
N ILE A 286 -20.05 -9.12 -4.01
CA ILE A 286 -21.12 -10.03 -3.55
C ILE A 286 -22.13 -9.21 -2.76
N GLY A 287 -23.04 -8.55 -3.48
CA GLY A 287 -23.98 -7.59 -2.90
C GLY A 287 -23.26 -6.29 -2.56
N ASP A 288 -22.93 -6.08 -1.30
CA ASP A 288 -22.18 -4.94 -0.78
C ASP A 288 -20.80 -5.30 -0.24
N VAL A 289 -20.39 -6.57 -0.34
CA VAL A 289 -19.02 -6.98 -0.01
C VAL A 289 -18.16 -6.82 -1.25
N LEU A 290 -17.19 -5.91 -1.19
CA LEU A 290 -16.21 -5.71 -2.24
C LEU A 290 -15.24 -6.90 -2.30
N LEU A 291 -14.93 -7.34 -3.51
CA LEU A 291 -13.86 -8.29 -3.80
C LEU A 291 -12.79 -7.57 -4.64
N SER A 292 -11.53 -7.88 -4.34
CA SER A 292 -10.37 -7.47 -5.13
C SER A 292 -10.34 -8.22 -6.45
N ASN A 293 -9.91 -7.56 -7.51
CA ASN A 293 -9.34 -8.25 -8.66
C ASN A 293 -8.06 -8.98 -8.22
N PHE A 294 -7.87 -10.21 -8.69
CA PHE A 294 -6.71 -11.05 -8.36
C PHE A 294 -5.49 -10.75 -9.24
N GLU A 295 -5.69 -10.15 -10.42
CA GLU A 295 -4.62 -9.73 -11.35
C GLU A 295 -3.86 -8.47 -10.87
N ASN A 296 -3.82 -8.25 -9.56
CA ASN A 296 -3.22 -7.05 -8.98
C ASN A 296 -1.73 -7.27 -8.73
N ASP A 297 -0.85 -6.87 -9.64
CA ASP A 297 0.60 -6.93 -9.39
C ASP A 297 1.13 -5.85 -8.43
N ASN A 298 0.29 -4.89 -8.00
CA ASN A 298 0.68 -3.81 -7.11
C ASN A 298 0.63 -4.25 -5.63
N TYR A 299 1.18 -5.41 -5.35
CA TYR A 299 1.29 -5.90 -3.98
C TYR A 299 2.27 -5.04 -3.19
N THR A 300 1.92 -4.73 -1.94
CA THR A 300 2.84 -4.06 -1.02
C THR A 300 4.13 -4.86 -0.90
N ALA A 301 5.27 -4.19 -1.07
CA ALA A 301 6.58 -4.74 -0.77
C ALA A 301 6.99 -4.37 0.66
N LEU A 302 7.56 -5.33 1.38
CA LEU A 302 7.94 -5.17 2.78
C LEU A 302 9.37 -5.67 2.98
N CYS A 303 10.17 -4.92 3.73
CA CYS A 303 11.48 -5.36 4.22
C CYS A 303 11.62 -5.00 5.70
N LEU A 304 12.08 -5.96 6.51
CA LEU A 304 12.44 -5.74 7.91
C LEU A 304 13.95 -5.63 8.00
N SER A 305 14.45 -4.64 8.72
CA SER A 305 15.86 -4.62 9.12
C SER A 305 16.11 -5.65 10.20
N GLU A 306 17.37 -6.05 10.35
CA GLU A 306 17.88 -6.65 11.57
C GLU A 306 17.76 -5.66 12.73
N GLN A 307 17.74 -6.22 13.94
CA GLN A 307 17.67 -5.43 15.16
C GLN A 307 19.05 -4.83 15.44
N ASN A 308 19.16 -3.51 15.45
CA ASN A 308 20.38 -2.78 15.78
C ASN A 308 20.10 -1.80 16.93
N GLN A 309 20.88 -1.86 18.01
CA GLN A 309 20.69 -1.03 19.22
C GLN A 309 19.25 -1.04 19.77
N GLY A 310 18.57 -2.19 19.70
CA GLY A 310 17.18 -2.33 20.14
C GLY A 310 16.13 -1.79 19.17
N ARG A 311 16.54 -1.25 18.02
CA ARG A 311 15.66 -0.72 16.98
C ARG A 311 15.48 -1.72 15.86
N ARG A 312 14.24 -1.86 15.37
CA ARG A 312 13.93 -2.63 14.16
C ARG A 312 13.07 -1.78 13.25
N TYR A 313 13.48 -1.66 11.98
CA TYR A 313 12.76 -0.90 10.97
C TYR A 313 11.95 -1.83 10.08
N LEU A 314 10.71 -1.47 9.80
CA LEU A 314 9.90 -2.10 8.76
C LEU A 314 9.64 -1.06 7.67
N LEU A 315 10.13 -1.35 6.47
CA LEU A 315 9.99 -0.52 5.30
C LEU A 315 8.86 -1.08 4.44
N LEU A 316 7.84 -0.27 4.18
CA LEU A 316 6.65 -0.64 3.42
C LEU A 316 6.57 0.25 2.18
N MET A 317 6.64 -0.36 1.00
CA MET A 317 6.45 0.32 -0.29
C MET A 317 5.15 -0.13 -0.93
N ASN A 318 4.30 0.83 -1.32
CA ASN A 318 2.99 0.56 -1.92
C ASN A 318 2.61 1.64 -2.95
N GLY A 319 1.47 1.45 -3.63
CA GLY A 319 0.89 2.47 -4.51
C GLY A 319 1.37 2.43 -5.96
N ILE A 320 2.39 1.63 -6.29
CA ILE A 320 2.85 1.40 -7.67
C ILE A 320 3.01 -0.10 -7.94
N THR A 321 3.14 -0.48 -9.22
CA THR A 321 3.38 -1.88 -9.62
C THR A 321 4.77 -2.38 -9.21
N TYR A 322 5.76 -1.49 -9.14
CA TYR A 322 7.17 -1.85 -8.96
C TYR A 322 7.66 -1.65 -7.52
N ASN A 323 6.79 -1.84 -6.52
CA ASN A 323 7.11 -1.61 -5.11
C ASN A 323 8.39 -2.34 -4.67
N ALA A 324 8.56 -3.59 -5.08
CA ALA A 324 9.71 -4.43 -4.71
C ALA A 324 11.03 -3.91 -5.30
N GLN A 325 11.03 -3.42 -6.54
CA GLN A 325 12.22 -2.87 -7.18
C GLN A 325 12.65 -1.56 -6.52
N VAL A 326 11.69 -0.65 -6.28
CA VAL A 326 11.97 0.62 -5.60
C VAL A 326 12.46 0.37 -4.18
N LEU A 327 11.89 -0.60 -3.47
CA LEU A 327 12.34 -0.96 -2.14
C LEU A 327 13.72 -1.66 -2.15
N THR A 328 14.03 -2.42 -3.20
CA THR A 328 15.36 -3.04 -3.40
C THR A 328 16.44 -1.97 -3.60
N ASP A 329 16.17 -0.99 -4.47
CA ASP A 329 17.05 0.17 -4.67
C ASP A 329 17.30 0.91 -3.35
N LEU A 330 16.24 1.14 -2.57
CA LEU A 330 16.33 1.79 -1.26
C LEU A 330 17.22 1.02 -0.27
N ILE A 331 17.03 -0.29 -0.10
CA ILE A 331 17.84 -1.07 0.87
C ILE A 331 19.29 -1.27 0.40
N ASN A 332 19.56 -1.25 -0.91
CA ASN A 332 20.91 -1.32 -1.46
C ASN A 332 21.75 -0.08 -1.14
N ASN A 333 21.12 1.09 -1.12
CA ASN A 333 21.78 2.34 -0.77
C ASN A 333 22.08 2.46 0.74
N PHE A 334 21.48 1.60 1.57
CA PHE A 334 21.57 1.65 3.03
C PHE A 334 21.85 0.28 3.65
N PRO A 335 23.06 -0.28 3.51
CA PRO A 335 23.38 -1.60 4.05
C PRO A 335 23.41 -1.64 5.59
N GLN A 336 23.71 -0.51 6.25
CA GLN A 336 23.74 -0.35 7.71
C GLN A 336 23.01 0.95 8.05
N VAL A 337 22.03 0.91 8.94
CA VAL A 337 21.18 2.08 9.20
C VAL A 337 21.12 2.45 10.67
N SER A 338 21.13 3.77 10.89
CA SER A 338 21.06 4.38 12.21
C SER A 338 19.71 5.08 12.48
N TYR A 339 19.02 5.63 11.45
CA TYR A 339 17.79 6.43 11.63
C TYR A 339 16.77 6.33 10.47
N ALA A 340 15.47 6.35 10.77
CA ALA A 340 14.39 6.24 9.78
C ALA A 340 14.36 7.37 8.73
N GLN A 341 14.77 8.58 9.13
CA GLN A 341 14.79 9.78 8.28
C GLN A 341 15.74 9.63 7.08
N GLN A 342 16.79 8.81 7.21
CA GLN A 342 17.73 8.56 6.10
C GLN A 342 17.01 7.92 4.91
N TYR A 343 16.17 6.91 5.14
CA TYR A 343 15.36 6.30 4.08
C TYR A 343 14.36 7.28 3.48
N MET A 344 13.70 8.10 4.31
CA MET A 344 12.71 9.07 3.83
C MET A 344 13.33 10.10 2.89
N ASN A 345 14.53 10.58 3.23
CA ASN A 345 15.30 11.53 2.44
C ASN A 345 16.01 10.89 1.23
N THR A 346 15.90 9.57 1.05
CA THR A 346 16.55 8.92 -0.08
C THR A 346 15.75 9.16 -1.35
N LYS A 347 16.47 9.60 -2.39
CA LYS A 347 15.94 9.64 -3.76
C LYS A 347 15.71 8.21 -4.23
N ARG A 348 14.47 7.90 -4.60
CA ARG A 348 14.11 6.60 -5.15
C ARG A 348 14.21 6.60 -6.67
N SER A 349 14.56 5.46 -7.24
CA SER A 349 14.59 5.27 -8.67
C SER A 349 13.89 3.98 -9.09
N LEU A 350 13.43 3.96 -10.34
CA LEU A 350 12.84 2.83 -11.02
C LEU A 350 13.52 2.68 -12.38
N VAL A 351 14.09 1.51 -12.64
CA VAL A 351 14.74 1.20 -13.92
C VAL A 351 13.79 0.40 -14.80
N LEU A 352 13.44 0.96 -15.95
CA LEU A 352 12.69 0.33 -17.04
C LEU A 352 13.67 -0.17 -18.11
N GLN A 353 13.36 -1.29 -18.79
CA GLN A 353 14.29 -1.92 -19.76
C GLN A 353 13.99 -1.63 -21.22
N ASN A 354 12.74 -1.31 -21.59
CA ASN A 354 12.37 -1.18 -23.00
C ASN A 354 11.65 0.14 -23.33
N PRO A 355 12.37 1.16 -23.84
CA PRO A 355 13.84 1.26 -23.85
C PRO A 355 14.39 1.45 -22.42
N LYS A 356 15.70 1.25 -22.22
CA LYS A 356 16.31 1.43 -20.89
C LYS A 356 16.12 2.87 -20.43
N ARG A 357 15.31 3.09 -19.39
CA ARG A 357 14.98 4.41 -18.84
C ARG A 357 15.01 4.33 -17.34
N THR A 358 15.65 5.30 -16.69
CA THR A 358 15.56 5.45 -15.24
C THR A 358 14.56 6.55 -14.94
N ILE A 359 13.45 6.19 -14.31
CA ILE A 359 12.56 7.17 -13.69
C ILE A 359 13.12 7.41 -12.29
N SER A 360 13.45 8.64 -11.97
CA SER A 360 13.85 8.98 -10.61
C SER A 360 13.01 10.11 -10.09
N GLU A 361 12.84 10.13 -8.77
CA GLU A 361 12.26 11.29 -8.11
C GLU A 361 13.18 12.51 -8.28
N ILE A 362 12.58 13.68 -8.48
CA ILE A 362 13.33 14.94 -8.61
C ILE A 362 13.51 15.49 -7.18
N TYR A 363 14.77 15.71 -6.78
CA TYR A 363 15.12 16.08 -5.41
C TYR A 363 15.29 17.60 -5.27
N GLY A 364 14.85 18.17 -4.14
CA GLY A 364 15.29 19.48 -3.67
C GLY A 364 16.29 19.34 -2.53
N GLU A 365 17.34 20.16 -2.51
CA GLU A 365 18.44 20.03 -1.55
C GLU A 365 17.98 19.99 -0.08
N THR A 366 18.60 19.11 0.72
CA THR A 366 18.58 19.19 2.19
C THR A 366 19.45 20.36 2.63
N LYS A 367 18.84 21.42 3.16
CA LYS A 367 19.54 22.43 3.95
C LYS A 367 18.71 22.83 5.15
N THR A 368 18.92 22.16 6.28
CA THR A 368 19.15 22.76 7.63
C THR A 368 19.19 21.68 8.73
N GLU A 369 19.81 22.03 9.86
CA GLU A 369 19.91 21.26 11.11
C GLU A 369 18.56 20.89 11.76
N GLN A 370 17.44 21.32 11.18
CA GLN A 370 16.09 21.23 11.75
C GLN A 370 15.22 20.09 11.16
N GLY A 371 15.77 19.25 10.28
CA GLY A 371 15.06 18.07 9.75
C GLY A 371 14.01 18.36 8.67
N THR A 372 14.16 19.46 7.94
CA THR A 372 13.26 19.84 6.84
C THR A 372 13.84 19.42 5.48
N ALA A 373 12.99 18.90 4.57
CA ALA A 373 13.40 18.40 3.25
C ALA A 373 12.54 19.01 2.12
N GLN A 374 13.18 19.41 1.02
CA GLN A 374 12.55 19.99 -0.17
C GLN A 374 12.26 18.91 -1.23
N TYR A 375 11.07 18.90 -1.82
CA TYR A 375 10.65 17.87 -2.77
C TYR A 375 10.11 18.46 -4.07
N TYR A 376 10.52 17.91 -5.22
CA TYR A 376 9.92 18.20 -6.51
C TYR A 376 9.16 16.95 -7.01
N THR A 377 7.92 17.15 -7.44
CA THR A 377 7.04 16.09 -7.95
C THR A 377 7.61 15.36 -9.17
N PRO A 378 7.23 14.09 -9.45
CA PRO A 378 6.34 13.20 -8.69
C PRO A 378 7.06 12.09 -7.90
N ALA A 379 6.41 11.60 -6.83
CA ALA A 379 6.89 10.52 -5.97
C ALA A 379 6.73 9.12 -6.60
N LEU A 380 7.69 8.23 -6.35
CA LEU A 380 7.63 6.82 -6.75
C LEU A 380 7.02 5.97 -5.63
N GLY A 381 5.69 5.90 -5.63
CA GLY A 381 4.91 5.14 -4.65
C GLY A 381 5.02 5.69 -3.23
N ASN A 382 4.28 5.08 -2.30
CA ASN A 382 4.23 5.53 -0.92
C ASN A 382 5.14 4.66 -0.04
N LEU A 383 6.15 5.30 0.55
CA LEU A 383 6.98 4.72 1.58
C LEU A 383 6.36 4.98 2.95
N THR A 384 6.18 3.92 3.74
CA THR A 384 5.87 4.01 5.17
C THR A 384 6.93 3.26 5.94
N ILE A 385 7.47 3.88 6.98
CA ILE A 385 8.48 3.27 7.84
C ILE A 385 7.89 3.13 9.23
N LEU A 386 7.99 1.92 9.79
CA LEU A 386 7.66 1.65 11.18
C LEU A 386 8.97 1.37 11.92
N GLU A 387 9.27 2.17 12.94
CA GLU A 387 10.36 1.90 13.88
C GLU A 387 9.77 1.26 15.13
N LEU A 388 10.26 0.07 15.46
CA LEU A 388 10.00 -0.62 16.71
C LEU A 388 11.16 -0.35 17.65
N ASN A 389 10.93 0.49 18.67
CA ASN A 389 11.93 0.89 19.67
C ASN A 389 11.23 1.37 20.95
N ASN A 390 11.08 0.49 21.95
CA ASN A 390 10.33 0.75 23.20
C ASN A 390 8.91 1.34 22.97
N GLY A 391 8.36 1.15 21.77
CA GLY A 391 7.19 1.83 21.24
C GLY A 391 7.14 1.66 19.72
N LEU A 392 6.07 2.18 19.11
CA LEU A 392 5.92 2.24 17.66
C LEU A 392 5.98 3.70 17.19
N SER A 393 6.99 4.01 16.38
CA SER A 393 7.07 5.26 15.63
C SER A 393 6.72 4.99 14.16
N THR A 394 5.80 5.79 13.61
CA THR A 394 5.40 5.73 12.21
C THR A 394 5.88 6.97 11.48
N TYR A 395 6.56 6.77 10.37
CA TYR A 395 6.97 7.81 9.44
C TYR A 395 6.21 7.58 8.13
N LYS A 396 5.43 8.58 7.70
CA LYS A 396 4.74 8.56 6.41
C LYS A 396 5.45 9.52 5.47
N ASP A 397 5.67 9.09 4.25
CA ASP A 397 6.36 9.89 3.25
C ASP A 397 5.49 11.08 2.83
N PRO A 398 5.96 12.34 3.05
CA PRO A 398 5.18 13.54 2.78
C PRO A 398 4.97 13.80 1.28
N ARG A 399 5.72 13.14 0.39
CA ARG A 399 5.66 13.35 -1.07
C ARG A 399 4.36 12.83 -1.72
N ASN A 400 3.52 12.11 -0.98
CA ASN A 400 2.34 11.40 -1.52
C ASN A 400 1.03 12.20 -1.46
N GLY A 401 1.07 13.46 -1.03
CA GLY A 401 0.00 14.43 -1.26
C GLY A 401 0.38 15.38 -2.40
N GLN A 402 -0.59 15.90 -3.16
CA GLN A 402 -0.39 17.21 -3.78
C GLN A 402 0.09 18.14 -2.66
N LEU A 403 1.24 18.78 -2.84
CA LEU A 403 2.06 19.46 -1.83
C LEU A 403 1.32 20.63 -1.14
N THR A 404 0.27 20.33 -0.37
CA THR A 404 -0.37 21.25 0.58
C THR A 404 0.16 20.90 1.97
N CYS A 405 1.46 21.11 2.16
CA CYS A 405 2.05 21.13 3.49
C CYS A 405 1.69 22.50 4.09
N LYS A 406 0.92 22.52 5.18
CA LYS A 406 0.58 23.74 5.93
C LYS A 406 1.70 24.09 6.90
#